data_AF-A0A7C6SZZ5-F1
#
_entry.id   AF-A0A7C6SZZ5-F1
#
_cell.length_a   1.000
_cell.length_b   1.000
_cell.length_c   1.000
_cell.angle_alpha   90.00
_cell.angle_beta   90.00
_cell.angle_gamma   90.00
#
_symmetry.space_group_name_H-M   'P 1'
#
loop_
_entity.id
_entity.type
_entity.pdbx_description
1 polymer ?
#
loop_
_entity_poly.entity_id
_entity_poly.type
_entity_poly.pdbx_seq_one_letter_code
_entity_poly.pdbx_strand_id
1 'polypeptide(L)'
;MSLTKSTGWLAIQSGGTTDLPIDAAHLVSARLRWRGKDRRIWDSRSNTVSGHSASFPSVPSGWTRGGGSARFNITVMTGEWAAAGTITVSAPGGSSTKSWTCGAQSSKALSVSTNCYGYGTASGSTSIDYGPTTGFANPSIRATVDYYQDIPSESLSAVVNGVSVTGPASLANGVVSDWYPITLQLGQNVITHSIGGGGLADIEIEYTYQPYPPPPTRHAPENTVVTDDETPTFEVTLPLSDASGLHARLSLSMMPTMSQPTMYDSSASQTGWEYLSGGNWLPLPAGGAPPQSRVRFTPTIPLAPGTWYWIVAAKDWAWGAWSDTPWMLRRVLSVSALEGYALAVGATPWACTDLIITESSNGEISTIEFTVPNHPDAEGKTAHDLIGYGDPVYVSIYDSTGEERQYLGRVWEKQVDDLNLQVTATMGDKILADRLVSSDYLETDIGTALKSIIETDCAPLLADGIPAPFGLTANLESKNRQAMQAFQEAFSTFGLLFWSETHALDWVQYLADPTTLTTQGILVEFPMEGEV
;
A
#
# COMPACT_ATOMS: atom_id res chain seq x y z
N MET A 1 -9.25 22.04 -1.30
CA MET A 1 -9.00 22.88 -0.12
C MET A 1 -7.52 22.89 0.20
N SER A 2 -6.94 24.08 0.16
CA SER A 2 -5.53 24.30 0.44
C SER A 2 -5.31 24.28 1.95
N LEU A 3 -4.27 23.59 2.39
CA LEU A 3 -3.87 23.45 3.78
C LEU A 3 -2.51 24.12 3.99
N THR A 4 -2.34 24.81 5.11
CA THR A 4 -1.07 25.43 5.49
C THR A 4 -0.41 24.62 6.59
N LYS A 5 0.88 24.30 6.42
CA LYS A 5 1.70 23.58 7.40
C LYS A 5 2.93 24.41 7.76
N SER A 6 3.23 24.50 9.05
CA SER A 6 4.47 25.06 9.58
C SER A 6 5.33 23.94 10.16
N THR A 7 6.65 24.06 10.00
CA THR A 7 7.66 23.20 10.64
C THR A 7 7.86 23.52 12.12
N GLY A 8 7.30 24.63 12.61
CA GLY A 8 7.67 25.21 13.89
C GLY A 8 9.11 25.75 13.86
N TRP A 9 9.63 26.16 15.02
CA TRP A 9 11.00 26.64 15.12
C TRP A 9 12.00 25.48 15.18
N LEU A 10 12.89 25.40 14.20
CA LEU A 10 13.97 24.43 14.10
C LEU A 10 15.32 25.12 14.37
N ALA A 11 16.10 24.60 15.31
CA ALA A 11 17.45 25.11 15.55
C ALA A 11 18.37 24.74 14.37
N ILE A 12 19.08 25.73 13.84
CA ILE A 12 19.98 25.57 12.69
C ILE A 12 21.36 26.16 12.97
N GLN A 13 22.35 25.64 12.24
CA GLN A 13 23.73 26.10 12.27
C GLN A 13 24.24 26.27 10.84
N SER A 14 25.28 27.09 10.69
CA SER A 14 25.91 27.31 9.38
C SER A 14 26.43 26.00 8.78
N GLY A 15 26.10 25.73 7.52
CA GLY A 15 26.41 24.49 6.80
C GLY A 15 25.47 23.32 7.09
N GLY A 16 24.54 23.46 8.04
CA GLY A 16 23.51 22.46 8.32
C GLY A 16 22.43 22.41 7.23
N THR A 17 21.70 21.30 7.17
CA THR A 17 20.57 21.12 6.24
C THR A 17 19.27 20.86 6.99
N THR A 18 18.15 21.28 6.39
CA THR A 18 16.80 20.85 6.77
C THR A 18 16.18 20.10 5.61
N ASP A 19 15.82 18.85 5.88
CA ASP A 19 15.10 17.97 4.98
C ASP A 19 13.59 18.15 5.15
N LEU A 20 12.89 18.49 4.06
CA LEU A 20 11.46 18.75 4.08
C LEU A 20 10.74 17.93 2.99
N PRO A 21 10.19 16.74 3.35
CA PRO A 21 9.34 15.99 2.45
C PRO A 21 7.96 16.65 2.34
N ILE A 22 7.51 16.86 1.10
CA ILE A 22 6.18 17.39 0.78
C ILE A 22 5.41 16.34 0.00
N ASP A 23 4.46 15.71 0.70
CA ASP A 23 3.51 14.76 0.14
C ASP A 23 2.18 15.48 -0.13
N ALA A 24 1.97 15.90 -1.37
CA ALA A 24 0.86 16.75 -1.80
C ALA A 24 0.60 16.61 -3.30
N ALA A 25 -0.65 16.86 -3.73
CA ALA A 25 -0.97 16.92 -5.16
C ALA A 25 -0.42 18.19 -5.82
N HIS A 26 -0.41 19.31 -5.09
CA HIS A 26 0.08 20.58 -5.60
C HIS A 26 0.61 21.48 -4.47
N LEU A 27 1.65 22.25 -4.77
CA LEU A 27 2.19 23.27 -3.87
C LEU A 27 1.72 24.64 -4.33
N VAL A 28 1.07 25.39 -3.43
CA VAL A 28 0.51 26.72 -3.71
C VAL A 28 1.52 27.81 -3.41
N SER A 29 2.15 27.76 -2.24
CA SER A 29 3.15 28.74 -1.82
C SER A 29 4.04 28.20 -0.71
N ALA A 30 5.22 28.77 -0.56
CA ALA A 30 6.10 28.49 0.56
C ALA A 30 6.88 29.75 0.97
N ARG A 31 7.21 29.83 2.24
CA ARG A 31 7.99 30.91 2.83
C ARG A 31 8.78 30.41 4.03
N LEU A 32 9.87 31.09 4.34
CA LEU A 32 10.66 30.86 5.55
C LEU A 32 10.94 32.15 6.30
N ARG A 33 11.29 32.05 7.57
CA ARG A 33 11.78 33.16 8.38
C ARG A 33 12.75 32.64 9.43
N TRP A 34 13.52 33.55 10.01
CA TRP A 34 14.51 33.23 11.03
C TRP A 34 14.20 33.87 12.38
N ARG A 35 14.73 33.27 13.43
CA ARG A 35 14.82 33.85 14.77
C ARG A 35 16.27 33.86 15.21
N GLY A 36 16.78 35.02 15.61
CA GLY A 36 18.16 35.18 16.05
C GLY A 36 18.46 34.35 17.30
N LYS A 37 19.66 33.78 17.34
CA LYS A 37 20.17 33.01 18.49
C LYS A 37 21.63 33.37 18.71
N ASP A 38 21.88 34.21 19.71
CA ASP A 38 23.22 34.70 19.97
C ASP A 38 24.13 33.56 20.45
N ARG A 39 25.35 33.52 19.92
CA ARG A 39 26.40 32.63 20.43
C ARG A 39 27.23 33.38 21.45
N ARG A 40 27.21 32.89 22.68
CA ARG A 40 28.09 33.39 23.74
C ARG A 40 29.50 32.81 23.59
N ILE A 41 30.49 33.69 23.36
CA ILE A 41 31.90 33.32 23.46
C ILE A 41 32.46 33.80 24.80
N TRP A 42 33.33 32.99 25.39
CA TRP A 42 33.97 33.26 26.67
C TRP A 42 35.46 33.44 26.48
N ASP A 43 36.05 34.39 27.19
CA ASP A 43 37.48 34.61 27.27
C ASP A 43 37.85 35.09 28.68
N SER A 44 39.13 35.06 29.01
CA SER A 44 39.62 35.45 30.33
C SER A 44 40.93 36.21 30.24
N ARG A 45 41.12 37.16 31.15
CA ARG A 45 42.40 37.84 31.36
C ARG A 45 42.83 37.66 32.78
N SER A 46 44.12 37.39 32.98
CA SER A 46 44.69 37.29 34.31
C SER A 46 45.89 38.18 34.48
N ASN A 47 45.97 38.84 35.63
CA ASN A 47 47.16 39.55 36.09
C ASN A 47 47.83 38.72 37.18
N THR A 48 49.09 38.33 36.98
CA THR A 48 49.88 37.60 37.98
C THR A 48 51.03 38.48 38.43
N VAL A 49 51.10 38.73 39.73
CA VAL A 49 52.11 39.61 40.32
C VAL A 49 52.86 38.86 41.42
N SER A 50 54.17 39.05 41.48
CA SER A 50 54.97 38.65 42.65
C SER A 50 54.61 39.58 43.82
N GLY A 51 54.10 39.01 44.90
CA GLY A 51 53.59 39.76 46.04
C GLY A 51 52.24 39.26 46.55
N HIS A 52 51.60 40.11 47.35
CA HIS A 52 50.39 39.79 48.12
C HIS A 52 49.14 40.49 47.58
N SER A 53 49.25 41.23 46.47
CA SER A 53 48.09 41.91 45.86
C SER A 53 48.19 41.96 44.34
N ALA A 54 47.09 41.67 43.65
CA ALA A 54 46.96 41.86 42.20
C ALA A 54 45.61 42.49 41.88
N SER A 55 45.62 43.54 41.05
CA SER A 55 44.40 44.12 40.50
C SER A 55 43.87 43.26 39.36
N PHE A 56 42.55 43.11 39.29
CA PHE A 56 41.91 42.43 38.17
C PHE A 56 42.08 43.23 36.88
N PRO A 57 42.39 42.57 35.74
CA PRO A 57 42.42 43.24 34.44
C PRO A 57 41.07 43.91 34.09
N SER A 58 41.12 44.97 33.29
CA SER A 58 39.91 45.58 32.71
C SER A 58 39.29 44.67 31.65
N VAL A 59 37.96 44.65 31.59
CA VAL A 59 37.22 43.96 30.52
C VAL A 59 37.37 44.75 29.22
N PRO A 60 37.71 44.11 28.08
CA PRO A 60 37.79 44.79 26.79
C PRO A 60 36.47 45.46 26.39
N SER A 61 36.53 46.53 25.59
CA SER A 61 35.33 47.15 25.00
C SER A 61 34.56 46.12 24.17
N GLY A 62 33.22 46.11 24.28
CA GLY A 62 32.33 45.17 23.59
C GLY A 62 32.11 43.83 24.30
N TRP A 63 32.78 43.58 25.43
CA TRP A 63 32.60 42.36 26.22
C TRP A 63 31.89 42.67 27.54
N THR A 64 31.06 41.73 27.98
CA THR A 64 30.35 41.76 29.25
C THR A 64 31.09 40.89 30.26
N ARG A 65 31.18 41.35 31.51
CA ARG A 65 31.80 40.58 32.58
C ARG A 65 30.94 39.38 32.95
N GLY A 66 31.55 38.19 33.03
CA GLY A 66 30.87 36.97 33.46
C GLY A 66 31.32 36.45 34.83
N GLY A 67 32.45 36.92 35.37
CA GLY A 67 32.92 36.56 36.71
C GLY A 67 34.42 36.78 36.89
N GLY A 68 35.00 36.02 37.83
CA GLY A 68 36.44 35.96 37.99
C GLY A 68 36.89 35.03 39.10
N SER A 69 38.20 34.86 39.24
CA SER A 69 38.82 34.08 40.30
C SER A 69 40.11 34.72 40.77
N ALA A 70 40.44 34.52 42.05
CA ALA A 70 41.72 34.89 42.61
C ALA A 70 42.40 33.64 43.16
N ARG A 71 43.72 33.51 42.92
CA ARG A 71 44.55 32.44 43.47
C ARG A 71 45.81 33.05 44.09
N PHE A 72 46.09 32.69 45.33
CA PHE A 72 47.31 33.06 46.03
C PHE A 72 48.18 31.83 46.27
N ASN A 73 49.45 31.92 45.90
CA ASN A 73 50.46 30.89 46.13
C ASN A 73 51.62 31.43 46.93
N ILE A 74 52.21 30.60 47.77
CA ILE A 74 53.40 30.94 48.57
C ILE A 74 54.15 29.66 48.93
N THR A 75 55.45 29.77 49.18
CA THR A 75 56.24 28.68 49.76
C THR A 75 56.55 29.01 51.21
N VAL A 76 56.11 28.16 52.13
CA VAL A 76 56.46 28.27 53.54
C VAL A 76 57.75 27.50 53.81
N MET A 77 58.67 28.10 54.56
CA MET A 77 59.90 27.45 55.02
C MET A 77 59.93 27.41 56.54
N THR A 78 60.29 26.28 57.11
CA THR A 78 60.39 26.06 58.55
C THR A 78 61.84 25.88 58.99
N GLY A 79 62.11 26.27 60.24
CA GLY A 79 63.41 26.09 60.88
C GLY A 79 63.51 24.72 61.54
N GLU A 80 64.17 24.63 62.68
CA GLU A 80 64.37 23.37 63.42
C GLU A 80 63.06 22.74 63.96
N TRP A 81 61.94 23.45 63.90
CA TRP A 81 60.65 23.02 64.43
C TRP A 81 59.58 23.00 63.33
N ALA A 82 58.61 22.10 63.47
CA ALA A 82 57.42 22.10 62.62
C ALA A 82 56.57 23.36 62.87
N ALA A 83 55.85 23.81 61.84
CA ALA A 83 54.94 24.95 61.92
C ALA A 83 53.59 24.65 61.29
N ALA A 84 52.56 25.37 61.73
CA ALA A 84 51.22 25.34 61.19
C ALA A 84 50.66 26.76 61.06
N GLY A 85 49.73 26.95 60.14
CA GLY A 85 49.12 28.24 59.91
C GLY A 85 48.00 28.19 58.89
N THR A 86 47.61 29.36 58.42
CA THR A 86 46.61 29.52 57.36
C THR A 86 47.17 30.33 56.19
N ILE A 87 46.68 30.03 55.00
CA ILE A 87 46.83 30.85 53.80
C ILE A 87 45.44 31.31 53.37
N THR A 88 45.27 32.61 53.17
CA THR A 88 43.99 33.21 52.81
C THR A 88 44.15 33.99 51.51
N VAL A 89 43.20 33.83 50.60
CA VAL A 89 42.98 34.74 49.48
C VAL A 89 41.66 35.45 49.67
N SER A 90 41.65 36.76 49.51
CA SER A 90 40.45 37.59 49.57
C SER A 90 40.33 38.37 48.27
N ALA A 91 39.13 38.39 47.70
CA ALA A 91 38.80 39.19 46.54
C ALA A 91 37.38 39.77 46.72
N PRO A 92 37.03 40.83 45.98
CA PRO A 92 35.68 41.37 46.09
C PRO A 92 34.61 40.34 45.69
N GLY A 93 33.74 40.02 46.66
CA GLY A 93 32.71 39.00 46.53
C GLY A 93 33.03 37.62 47.11
N GLY A 94 34.24 37.39 47.62
CA GLY A 94 34.55 36.12 48.28
C GLY A 94 35.97 36.02 48.83
N SER A 95 36.13 35.23 49.89
CA SER A 95 37.42 34.86 50.44
C SER A 95 37.48 33.35 50.66
N SER A 96 38.70 32.80 50.64
CA SER A 96 38.95 31.40 50.90
C SER A 96 40.21 31.26 51.73
N THR A 97 40.12 30.44 52.77
CA THR A 97 41.21 30.18 53.72
C THR A 97 41.49 28.68 53.77
N LYS A 98 42.77 28.33 53.75
CA LYS A 98 43.23 26.94 53.83
C LYS A 98 44.29 26.81 54.92
N SER A 99 44.08 25.90 55.86
CA SER A 99 45.09 25.58 56.86
C SER A 99 46.22 24.73 56.27
N TRP A 100 47.41 24.83 56.86
CA TRP A 100 48.58 24.08 56.44
C TRP A 100 49.44 23.69 57.65
N THR A 101 50.18 22.60 57.48
CA THR A 101 51.26 22.14 58.37
C THR A 101 52.51 21.87 57.54
N CYS A 102 53.69 22.17 58.08
CA CYS A 102 54.99 21.91 57.47
C CYS A 102 55.93 21.33 58.54
N GLY A 103 56.63 20.23 58.21
CA GLY A 103 57.57 19.57 59.13
C GLY A 103 58.79 20.45 59.45
N ALA A 104 59.63 20.03 60.39
CA ALA A 104 60.90 20.72 60.65
C ALA A 104 61.82 20.67 59.42
N GLN A 105 62.61 21.72 59.23
CA GLN A 105 63.61 21.90 58.15
C GLN A 105 63.06 21.56 56.75
N SER A 106 61.80 21.93 56.51
CA SER A 106 61.06 21.57 55.30
C SER A 106 60.57 22.82 54.57
N SER A 107 60.27 22.67 53.28
CA SER A 107 59.55 23.69 52.51
C SER A 107 58.26 23.10 51.93
N LYS A 108 57.20 23.92 51.88
CA LYS A 108 55.90 23.50 51.36
C LYS A 108 55.27 24.60 50.51
N ALA A 109 55.01 24.29 49.25
CA ALA A 109 54.23 25.14 48.36
C ALA A 109 52.74 25.04 48.72
N LEU A 110 52.10 26.19 48.87
CA LEU A 110 50.69 26.32 49.22
C LEU A 110 49.96 27.11 48.13
N SER A 111 48.70 26.77 47.92
CA SER A 111 47.80 27.47 47.01
C SER A 111 46.40 27.49 47.60
N VAL A 112 45.75 28.65 47.55
CA VAL A 112 44.33 28.83 47.88
C VAL A 112 43.70 29.70 46.80
N SER A 113 42.46 29.39 46.43
CA SER A 113 41.71 30.12 45.42
C SER A 113 40.27 30.39 45.86
N THR A 114 39.72 31.50 45.40
CA THR A 114 38.31 31.85 45.57
C THR A 114 37.72 32.32 44.23
N ASN A 115 36.46 31.97 43.98
CA ASN A 115 35.68 32.64 42.95
C ASN A 115 35.28 34.02 43.47
N CYS A 116 35.10 34.96 42.56
CA CYS A 116 34.77 36.34 42.89
C CYS A 116 34.05 36.99 41.71
N TYR A 117 33.63 38.24 41.88
CA TYR A 117 33.04 39.01 40.79
C TYR A 117 34.09 39.62 39.84
N GLY A 118 35.38 39.39 40.10
CA GLY A 118 36.51 39.78 39.27
C GLY A 118 36.87 41.28 39.27
N TYR A 119 36.37 42.10 40.20
CA TYR A 119 36.63 43.56 40.25
C TYR A 119 37.60 43.92 41.38
N GLY A 120 38.20 45.12 41.31
CA GLY A 120 39.08 45.65 42.35
C GLY A 120 40.43 44.94 42.44
N THR A 121 40.84 44.61 43.66
CA THR A 121 42.14 44.00 43.96
C THR A 121 41.94 42.73 44.77
N ALA A 122 42.57 41.65 44.34
CA ALA A 122 42.70 40.45 45.15
C ALA A 122 43.92 40.59 46.07
N SER A 123 43.80 40.14 47.32
CA SER A 123 44.88 40.10 48.28
C SER A 123 45.11 38.69 48.83
N GLY A 124 46.37 38.38 49.08
CA GLY A 124 46.83 37.15 49.71
C GLY A 124 47.41 37.47 51.08
N SER A 125 47.17 36.61 52.06
CA SER A 125 47.80 36.70 53.37
C SER A 125 48.13 35.32 53.90
N THR A 126 49.09 35.27 54.81
CA THR A 126 49.40 34.08 55.59
C THR A 126 49.40 34.45 57.07
N SER A 127 48.94 33.52 57.90
CA SER A 127 49.06 33.60 59.35
C SER A 127 49.77 32.35 59.84
N ILE A 128 50.54 32.49 60.92
CA ILE A 128 51.19 31.38 61.62
C ILE A 128 50.40 31.17 62.90
N ASP A 129 49.85 29.97 63.05
CA ASP A 129 49.04 29.62 64.23
C ASP A 129 49.92 28.91 65.28
N TYR A 130 50.98 28.22 64.84
CA TYR A 130 51.89 27.46 65.70
C TYR A 130 53.29 27.27 65.08
N GLY A 131 54.34 27.38 65.89
CA GLY A 131 55.74 27.07 65.52
C GLY A 131 56.48 28.17 64.74
N PRO A 132 57.82 28.25 64.81
CA PRO A 132 58.61 29.26 64.09
C PRO A 132 58.77 28.93 62.60
N THR A 133 58.44 29.88 61.73
CA THR A 133 58.80 29.82 60.30
C THR A 133 60.11 30.59 60.06
N THR A 134 60.97 30.10 59.17
CA THR A 134 62.18 30.81 58.73
C THR A 134 61.90 31.82 57.62
N GLY A 135 60.71 31.76 57.02
CA GLY A 135 60.21 32.80 56.13
C GLY A 135 59.14 32.30 55.16
N PHE A 136 58.58 33.26 54.43
CA PHE A 136 57.72 33.00 53.29
C PHE A 136 58.45 33.41 52.01
N ALA A 137 58.55 32.48 51.06
CA ALA A 137 59.20 32.72 49.78
C ALA A 137 58.17 32.74 48.64
N ASN A 138 58.51 33.51 47.61
CA ASN A 138 57.81 33.55 46.33
C ASN A 138 56.28 33.74 46.43
N PRO A 139 55.78 34.73 47.22
CA PRO A 139 54.36 35.03 47.21
C PRO A 139 53.96 35.44 45.79
N SER A 140 52.93 34.82 45.24
CA SER A 140 52.36 35.19 43.96
C SER A 140 50.86 35.17 44.03
N ILE A 141 50.22 36.22 43.52
CA ILE A 141 48.78 36.28 43.41
C ILE A 141 48.38 36.48 41.96
N ARG A 142 47.39 35.69 41.53
CA ARG A 142 46.78 35.73 40.21
C ARG A 142 45.33 36.14 40.36
N ALA A 143 44.98 37.27 39.75
CA ALA A 143 43.61 37.77 39.65
C ALA A 143 43.13 37.61 38.21
N THR A 144 42.09 36.80 37.99
CA THR A 144 41.51 36.47 36.68
C THR A 144 40.10 37.06 36.58
N VAL A 145 39.81 37.75 35.48
CA VAL A 145 38.46 38.16 35.10
C VAL A 145 38.00 37.31 33.92
N ASP A 146 36.81 36.74 34.04
CA ASP A 146 36.14 36.01 32.97
C ASP A 146 35.09 36.94 32.35
N TYR A 147 35.08 37.02 31.02
CA TYR A 147 34.18 37.90 30.28
C TYR A 147 33.65 37.17 29.05
N TYR A 148 32.47 37.58 28.60
CA TYR A 148 31.78 36.99 27.47
C TYR A 148 31.25 38.06 26.52
N GLN A 149 31.10 37.69 25.26
CA GLN A 149 30.43 38.50 24.26
C GLN A 149 29.36 37.64 23.61
N ASP A 150 28.14 38.18 23.53
CA ASP A 150 27.05 37.58 22.77
C ASP A 150 27.21 38.05 21.32
N ILE A 151 27.48 37.10 20.42
CA ILE A 151 27.64 37.37 18.98
C ILE A 151 26.30 37.07 18.31
N PRO A 152 25.65 38.07 17.68
CA PRO A 152 24.38 37.85 17.01
C PRO A 152 24.52 36.94 15.80
N SER A 153 23.38 36.39 15.37
CA SER A 153 23.28 35.73 14.07
C SER A 153 23.43 36.79 12.98
N GLU A 154 24.36 36.61 12.05
CA GLU A 154 24.60 37.57 10.95
C GLU A 154 24.47 36.88 9.60
N SER A 155 24.28 37.66 8.53
CA SER A 155 24.28 37.19 7.14
C SER A 155 23.41 35.93 6.93
N LEU A 156 22.18 35.94 7.49
CA LEU A 156 21.31 34.78 7.43
C LEU A 156 20.88 34.52 6.00
N SER A 157 21.10 33.31 5.51
CA SER A 157 20.69 32.91 4.17
C SER A 157 20.41 31.41 4.12
N ALA A 158 19.63 31.00 3.14
CA ALA A 158 19.36 29.59 2.86
C ALA A 158 19.43 29.34 1.35
N VAL A 159 19.87 28.14 0.96
CA VAL A 159 19.78 27.67 -0.42
C VAL A 159 18.69 26.60 -0.46
N VAL A 160 17.62 26.88 -1.20
CA VAL A 160 16.46 26.00 -1.36
C VAL A 160 16.48 25.48 -2.80
N ASN A 161 16.73 24.18 -2.99
CA ASN A 161 16.80 23.56 -4.32
C ASN A 161 17.71 24.33 -5.31
N GLY A 162 18.85 24.85 -4.82
CA GLY A 162 19.81 25.62 -5.61
C GLY A 162 19.52 27.12 -5.72
N VAL A 163 18.37 27.61 -5.25
CA VAL A 163 18.03 29.04 -5.25
C VAL A 163 18.36 29.66 -3.90
N SER A 164 19.16 30.73 -3.91
CA SER A 164 19.54 31.44 -2.68
C SER A 164 18.47 32.41 -2.21
N VAL A 165 18.16 32.37 -0.92
CA VAL A 165 17.24 33.26 -0.21
C VAL A 165 18.06 34.04 0.80
N THR A 166 18.12 35.36 0.63
CA THR A 166 18.89 36.24 1.51
C THR A 166 17.97 36.82 2.59
N GLY A 167 18.28 36.52 3.84
CA GLY A 167 17.59 37.05 5.01
C GLY A 167 18.16 38.37 5.50
N PRO A 168 17.85 38.76 6.75
CA PRO A 168 18.36 39.99 7.34
C PRO A 168 19.87 39.93 7.59
N ALA A 169 20.52 41.10 7.59
CA ALA A 169 21.96 41.20 7.83
C ALA A 169 22.37 40.78 9.24
N SER A 170 21.50 40.98 10.23
CA SER A 170 21.71 40.55 11.61
C SER A 170 20.38 40.36 12.36
N LEU A 171 20.32 39.39 13.28
CA LEU A 171 19.24 39.19 14.23
C LEU A 171 19.80 38.97 15.64
N ALA A 172 19.36 39.81 16.58
CA ALA A 172 19.64 39.62 18.00
C ALA A 172 18.82 38.45 18.57
N ASN A 173 19.26 37.93 19.72
CA ASN A 173 18.63 36.80 20.38
C ASN A 173 17.11 36.98 20.56
N GLY A 174 16.33 36.03 20.05
CA GLY A 174 14.87 35.99 20.14
C GLY A 174 14.13 36.90 19.15
N VAL A 175 14.82 37.75 18.39
CA VAL A 175 14.19 38.60 17.38
C VAL A 175 13.84 37.77 16.14
N VAL A 176 12.60 37.91 15.67
CA VAL A 176 12.06 37.19 14.50
C VAL A 176 12.07 38.09 13.27
N SER A 177 12.53 37.58 12.13
CA SER A 177 12.51 38.28 10.85
C SER A 177 11.12 38.28 10.19
N ASP A 178 10.98 39.07 9.12
CA ASP A 178 9.88 38.94 8.18
C ASP A 178 9.90 37.57 7.47
N TRP A 179 8.83 37.26 6.76
CA TRP A 179 8.72 36.09 5.89
C TRP A 179 9.37 36.34 4.52
N TYR A 180 10.13 35.37 4.05
CA TYR A 180 10.80 35.39 2.75
C TYR A 180 10.21 34.27 1.88
N PRO A 181 9.74 34.58 0.65
CA PRO A 181 9.17 33.58 -0.24
C PRO A 181 10.25 32.61 -0.72
N ILE A 182 9.89 31.33 -0.82
CA ILE A 182 10.77 30.27 -1.32
C ILE A 182 10.02 29.37 -2.30
N THR A 183 10.78 28.71 -3.19
CA THR A 183 10.23 27.73 -4.13
C THR A 183 10.57 26.32 -3.64
N LEU A 184 9.56 25.59 -3.18
CA LEU A 184 9.67 24.17 -2.89
C LEU A 184 9.15 23.36 -4.08
N GLN A 185 9.53 22.09 -4.15
CA GLN A 185 9.02 21.11 -5.09
C GLN A 185 8.26 20.00 -4.35
N LEU A 186 7.40 19.27 -5.06
CA LEU A 186 6.80 18.04 -4.52
C LEU A 186 7.89 16.99 -4.26
N GLY A 187 7.71 16.18 -3.22
CA GLY A 187 8.72 15.21 -2.78
C GLY A 187 9.78 15.84 -1.85
N GLN A 188 11.04 15.45 -2.01
CA GLN A 188 12.11 15.84 -1.10
C GLN A 188 12.69 17.21 -1.44
N ASN A 189 12.73 18.10 -0.44
CA ASN A 189 13.44 19.39 -0.50
C ASN A 189 14.61 19.37 0.48
N VAL A 190 15.75 19.90 0.05
CA VAL A 190 16.93 20.10 0.92
C VAL A 190 17.19 21.59 1.02
N ILE A 191 17.20 22.09 2.24
CA ILE A 191 17.43 23.51 2.55
C ILE A 191 18.76 23.62 3.28
N THR A 192 19.77 24.19 2.63
CA THR A 192 21.09 24.38 3.24
C THR A 192 21.18 25.76 3.86
N HIS A 193 21.57 25.83 5.13
CA HIS A 193 21.64 27.06 5.90
C HIS A 193 23.03 27.67 5.87
N SER A 194 23.11 28.97 5.68
CA SER A 194 24.36 29.74 5.79
C SER A 194 24.13 30.90 6.75
N ILE A 195 24.88 30.88 7.85
CA ILE A 195 24.76 31.84 8.95
C ILE A 195 26.16 32.35 9.28
N GLY A 196 26.35 33.66 9.19
CA GLY A 196 27.53 34.38 9.65
C GLY A 196 27.48 34.70 11.16
N GLY A 197 28.55 35.31 11.67
CA GLY A 197 28.63 35.75 13.07
C GLY A 197 28.54 34.60 14.08
N GLY A 198 27.48 34.59 14.88
CA GLY A 198 27.23 33.58 15.91
C GLY A 198 27.07 32.16 15.37
N GLY A 199 26.77 32.00 14.08
CA GLY A 199 26.68 30.70 13.40
C GLY A 199 25.49 29.83 13.81
N LEU A 200 24.57 30.39 14.60
CA LEU A 200 23.36 29.75 15.11
C LEU A 200 22.15 30.63 14.81
N ALA A 201 21.01 30.03 14.52
CA ALA A 201 19.69 30.69 14.44
C ALA A 201 18.61 29.62 14.65
N ASP A 202 17.35 30.01 14.78
CA ASP A 202 16.24 29.11 14.51
C ASP A 202 15.59 29.51 13.17
N ILE A 203 15.01 28.54 12.47
CA ILE A 203 14.24 28.76 11.24
C ILE A 203 12.84 28.21 11.40
N GLU A 204 11.87 28.89 10.79
CA GLU A 204 10.52 28.37 10.60
C GLU A 204 10.21 28.42 9.10
N ILE A 205 9.73 27.29 8.57
CA ILE A 205 9.27 27.16 7.20
C ILE A 205 7.77 26.89 7.25
N GLU A 206 7.02 27.68 6.47
CA GLU A 206 5.59 27.53 6.27
C GLU A 206 5.29 27.35 4.79
N TYR A 207 4.42 26.39 4.47
CA TYR A 207 3.99 26.16 3.10
C TYR A 207 2.51 25.84 3.04
N THR A 208 1.89 26.27 1.94
CA THR A 208 0.50 25.99 1.62
C THR A 208 0.47 25.03 0.45
N TYR A 209 -0.27 23.94 0.60
CA TYR A 209 -0.35 22.86 -0.38
C TYR A 209 -1.80 22.38 -0.51
N GLN A 210 -2.08 21.67 -1.60
CA GLN A 210 -3.33 20.96 -1.78
C GLN A 210 -3.05 19.46 -1.59
N PRO A 211 -3.73 18.80 -0.64
CA PRO A 211 -3.57 17.37 -0.45
C PRO A 211 -4.09 16.62 -1.67
N TYR A 212 -3.67 15.36 -1.80
CA TYR A 212 -4.31 14.45 -2.76
C TYR A 212 -5.82 14.39 -2.51
N PRO A 213 -6.64 14.41 -3.57
CA PRO A 213 -8.08 14.33 -3.40
C PRO A 213 -8.44 12.96 -2.78
N PRO A 214 -9.38 12.91 -1.82
CA PRO A 214 -9.85 11.63 -1.30
C PRO A 214 -10.59 10.85 -2.41
N PRO A 215 -10.78 9.53 -2.24
CA PRO A 215 -11.52 8.74 -3.20
C PRO A 215 -12.95 9.28 -3.43
N PRO A 216 -13.47 9.24 -4.67
CA PRO A 216 -14.88 9.53 -4.94
C PRO A 216 -15.83 8.68 -4.10
N THR A 217 -16.98 9.25 -3.74
CA THR A 217 -18.07 8.49 -3.10
C THR A 217 -18.82 7.71 -4.17
N ARG A 218 -18.88 6.38 -4.06
CA ARG A 218 -19.56 5.51 -5.02
C ARG A 218 -21.07 5.48 -4.79
N HIS A 219 -21.86 5.43 -5.86
CA HIS A 219 -23.33 5.37 -5.83
C HIS A 219 -23.88 4.17 -6.57
N ALA A 220 -23.44 3.94 -7.80
CA ALA A 220 -23.92 2.84 -8.64
C ALA A 220 -22.77 2.23 -9.46
N PRO A 221 -22.86 0.95 -9.86
CA PRO A 221 -23.72 -0.06 -9.23
C PRO A 221 -23.39 -0.22 -7.74
N GLU A 222 -24.37 -0.58 -6.90
CA GLU A 222 -24.11 -0.86 -5.49
C GLU A 222 -23.17 -2.07 -5.33
N ASN A 223 -22.48 -2.14 -4.19
CA ASN A 223 -21.62 -3.29 -3.93
C ASN A 223 -22.46 -4.59 -3.89
N THR A 224 -21.94 -5.65 -4.51
CA THR A 224 -22.55 -6.97 -4.62
C THR A 224 -23.84 -7.04 -5.45
N VAL A 225 -24.13 -6.01 -6.26
CA VAL A 225 -25.32 -6.02 -7.11
C VAL A 225 -25.19 -7.06 -8.23
N VAL A 226 -26.32 -7.65 -8.61
CA VAL A 226 -26.46 -8.52 -9.79
C VAL A 226 -27.21 -7.76 -10.88
N THR A 227 -26.72 -7.80 -12.11
CA THR A 227 -27.34 -7.10 -13.27
C THR A 227 -27.28 -7.95 -14.53
N ASP A 228 -28.24 -7.80 -15.43
CA ASP A 228 -28.22 -8.32 -16.81
C ASP A 228 -27.85 -7.25 -17.85
N ASP A 229 -27.82 -5.97 -17.44
CA ASP A 229 -27.31 -4.86 -18.25
C ASP A 229 -25.84 -5.13 -18.65
N GLU A 230 -25.60 -5.17 -19.97
CA GLU A 230 -24.26 -5.39 -20.53
C GLU A 230 -23.39 -4.12 -20.46
N THR A 231 -24.00 -2.96 -20.26
CA THR A 231 -23.32 -1.65 -20.18
C THR A 231 -23.71 -0.90 -18.90
N PRO A 232 -23.47 -1.51 -17.72
CA PRO A 232 -23.88 -0.93 -16.46
C PRO A 232 -23.16 0.40 -16.24
N THR A 233 -23.88 1.36 -15.68
CA THR A 233 -23.37 2.71 -15.48
C THR A 233 -22.73 2.84 -14.10
N PHE A 234 -21.46 3.23 -14.07
CA PHE A 234 -20.67 3.42 -12.86
C PHE A 234 -20.73 4.88 -12.42
N GLU A 235 -21.37 5.14 -11.29
CA GLU A 235 -21.67 6.48 -10.81
C GLU A 235 -20.98 6.79 -9.48
N VAL A 236 -20.38 7.98 -9.42
CA VAL A 236 -19.65 8.47 -8.26
C VAL A 236 -19.91 9.96 -8.03
N THR A 237 -19.73 10.44 -6.80
CA THR A 237 -19.62 11.87 -6.49
C THR A 237 -18.16 12.21 -6.27
N LEU A 238 -17.69 13.21 -7.03
CA LEU A 238 -16.33 13.71 -6.91
C LEU A 238 -16.11 14.41 -5.56
N PRO A 239 -14.90 14.34 -5.00
CA PRO A 239 -14.61 14.97 -3.71
C PRO A 239 -14.65 16.50 -3.79
N LEU A 240 -14.65 17.15 -2.64
CA LEU A 240 -14.41 18.59 -2.54
C LEU A 240 -12.95 18.89 -2.90
N SER A 241 -12.72 19.88 -3.77
CA SER A 241 -11.38 20.36 -4.16
C SER A 241 -11.43 21.85 -4.48
N ASP A 242 -10.27 22.51 -4.52
CA ASP A 242 -10.16 23.91 -4.98
C ASP A 242 -9.91 23.99 -6.50
N ALA A 243 -9.79 22.84 -7.17
CA ALA A 243 -9.62 22.79 -8.62
C ALA A 243 -10.89 23.29 -9.31
N SER A 244 -10.74 23.98 -10.44
CA SER A 244 -11.87 24.44 -11.26
C SER A 244 -12.64 23.27 -11.90
N GLY A 245 -12.00 22.13 -12.05
CA GLY A 245 -12.59 20.89 -12.56
C GLY A 245 -11.78 19.68 -12.10
N LEU A 246 -12.47 18.55 -11.94
CA LEU A 246 -11.96 17.28 -11.50
C LEU A 246 -12.26 16.21 -12.54
N HIS A 247 -11.33 15.27 -12.66
CA HIS A 247 -11.48 14.06 -13.46
C HIS A 247 -11.69 12.85 -12.55
N ALA A 248 -12.31 11.81 -13.10
CA ALA A 248 -12.39 10.49 -12.51
C ALA A 248 -11.59 9.46 -13.32
N ARG A 249 -11.11 8.43 -12.66
CA ARG A 249 -10.56 7.23 -13.28
C ARG A 249 -11.20 6.01 -12.68
N LEU A 250 -11.76 5.15 -13.52
CA LEU A 250 -12.37 3.88 -13.15
C LEU A 250 -11.44 2.75 -13.56
N SER A 251 -11.27 1.76 -12.69
CA SER A 251 -10.61 0.50 -13.00
C SER A 251 -11.63 -0.63 -12.87
N LEU A 252 -11.76 -1.46 -13.90
CA LEU A 252 -12.60 -2.64 -13.93
C LEU A 252 -11.75 -3.90 -14.11
N SER A 253 -12.01 -4.97 -13.36
CA SER A 253 -11.32 -6.25 -13.53
C SER A 253 -12.25 -7.42 -13.17
N MET A 254 -12.06 -8.58 -13.78
CA MET A 254 -12.70 -9.82 -13.31
C MET A 254 -11.94 -10.47 -12.14
N MET A 255 -10.76 -9.94 -11.78
CA MET A 255 -9.96 -10.43 -10.66
C MET A 255 -10.17 -9.57 -9.40
N PRO A 256 -10.43 -10.16 -8.22
CA PRO A 256 -10.66 -9.41 -6.98
C PRO A 256 -9.44 -8.60 -6.53
N THR A 257 -8.23 -9.01 -6.92
CA THR A 257 -6.97 -8.34 -6.58
C THR A 257 -6.70 -7.09 -7.42
N MET A 258 -7.47 -6.83 -8.48
CA MET A 258 -7.23 -5.76 -9.45
C MET A 258 -5.81 -5.81 -10.06
N SER A 259 -5.23 -7.01 -10.24
CA SER A 259 -3.87 -7.18 -10.79
C SER A 259 -3.75 -6.87 -12.28
N GLN A 260 -4.84 -6.99 -13.04
CA GLN A 260 -4.92 -6.63 -14.47
C GLN A 260 -6.24 -5.92 -14.77
N PRO A 261 -6.42 -4.66 -14.33
CA PRO A 261 -7.65 -3.93 -14.55
C PRO A 261 -7.61 -3.21 -15.90
N THR A 262 -8.75 -3.17 -16.59
CA THR A 262 -8.99 -2.21 -17.67
C THR A 262 -9.23 -0.84 -17.04
N MET A 263 -8.46 0.17 -17.47
CA MET A 263 -8.52 1.52 -16.93
C MET A 263 -9.24 2.47 -17.89
N TYR A 264 -10.18 3.24 -17.34
CA TYR A 264 -10.88 4.32 -18.02
C TYR A 264 -10.55 5.64 -17.34
N ASP A 265 -9.82 6.52 -18.03
CA ASP A 265 -9.34 7.80 -17.50
C ASP A 265 -10.01 8.96 -18.21
N SER A 266 -10.90 9.65 -17.49
CA SER A 266 -11.64 10.79 -18.04
C SER A 266 -10.78 12.02 -18.35
N SER A 267 -9.52 12.08 -17.92
CA SER A 267 -8.56 13.12 -18.32
C SER A 267 -7.82 12.79 -19.61
N ALA A 268 -7.81 11.51 -20.01
CA ALA A 268 -7.26 11.07 -21.29
C ALA A 268 -8.34 10.98 -22.38
N SER A 269 -9.56 10.55 -22.03
CA SER A 269 -10.70 10.44 -22.95
C SER A 269 -12.02 10.65 -22.22
N GLN A 270 -12.86 11.56 -22.71
CA GLN A 270 -14.20 11.82 -22.14
C GLN A 270 -15.28 10.90 -22.72
N THR A 271 -14.95 9.99 -23.64
CA THR A 271 -15.92 9.06 -24.22
C THR A 271 -16.51 8.17 -23.14
N GLY A 272 -17.85 8.08 -23.11
CA GLY A 272 -18.59 7.30 -22.10
C GLY A 272 -18.71 8.01 -20.73
N TRP A 273 -18.10 9.18 -20.54
CA TRP A 273 -18.17 9.94 -19.29
C TRP A 273 -19.20 11.07 -19.37
N GLU A 274 -20.04 11.16 -18.34
CA GLU A 274 -21.03 12.21 -18.15
C GLU A 274 -20.97 12.77 -16.73
N TYR A 275 -21.48 13.98 -16.52
CA TYR A 275 -21.64 14.59 -15.22
C TYR A 275 -23.03 15.23 -15.06
N LEU A 276 -23.52 15.26 -13.83
CA LEU A 276 -24.83 15.79 -13.50
C LEU A 276 -24.75 17.31 -13.30
N SER A 277 -25.50 18.06 -14.12
CA SER A 277 -25.60 19.52 -14.03
C SER A 277 -27.04 19.96 -14.30
N GLY A 278 -27.60 20.77 -13.40
CA GLY A 278 -28.99 21.25 -13.52
C GLY A 278 -30.03 20.12 -13.59
N GLY A 279 -29.74 18.96 -12.99
CA GLY A 279 -30.60 17.77 -13.01
C GLY A 279 -30.48 16.89 -14.25
N ASN A 280 -29.65 17.27 -15.23
CA ASN A 280 -29.44 16.50 -16.46
C ASN A 280 -28.02 15.93 -16.51
N TRP A 281 -27.89 14.74 -17.08
CA TRP A 281 -26.59 14.16 -17.42
C TRP A 281 -26.11 14.79 -18.71
N LEU A 282 -24.92 15.39 -18.66
CA LEU A 282 -24.27 16.05 -19.78
C LEU A 282 -22.90 15.40 -20.02
N PRO A 283 -22.36 15.41 -21.26
CA PRO A 283 -21.01 14.93 -21.53
C PRO A 283 -19.98 15.63 -20.64
N LEU A 284 -19.01 14.86 -20.12
CA LEU A 284 -17.96 15.41 -19.28
C LEU A 284 -17.09 16.39 -20.10
N PRO A 285 -16.89 17.65 -19.66
CA PRO A 285 -16.07 18.59 -20.39
C PRO A 285 -14.57 18.23 -20.28
N ALA A 286 -13.77 18.65 -21.26
CA ALA A 286 -12.34 18.38 -21.30
C ALA A 286 -11.56 18.90 -20.08
N GLY A 287 -12.06 19.95 -19.41
CA GLY A 287 -11.49 20.49 -18.17
C GLY A 287 -11.93 19.78 -16.89
N GLY A 288 -12.74 18.72 -16.97
CA GLY A 288 -13.29 18.01 -15.82
C GLY A 288 -14.59 18.62 -15.26
N ALA A 289 -15.28 17.87 -14.41
CA ALA A 289 -16.51 18.32 -13.76
C ALA A 289 -16.21 19.15 -12.50
N PRO A 290 -17.09 20.09 -12.10
CA PRO A 290 -16.91 20.82 -10.85
C PRO A 290 -16.79 19.88 -9.63
N PRO A 291 -16.05 20.27 -8.57
CA PRO A 291 -16.03 19.53 -7.31
C PRO A 291 -17.44 19.23 -6.78
N GLN A 292 -17.61 18.10 -6.09
CA GLN A 292 -18.91 17.60 -5.60
C GLN A 292 -19.97 17.26 -6.66
N SER A 293 -19.64 17.32 -7.96
CA SER A 293 -20.55 16.86 -9.01
C SER A 293 -20.66 15.32 -8.99
N ARG A 294 -21.86 14.81 -9.32
CA ARG A 294 -22.05 13.41 -9.69
C ARG A 294 -21.50 13.19 -11.10
N VAL A 295 -20.69 12.17 -11.28
CA VAL A 295 -20.06 11.76 -12.55
C VAL A 295 -20.39 10.29 -12.76
N ARG A 296 -20.68 9.91 -14.00
CA ARG A 296 -20.92 8.52 -14.35
C ARG A 296 -20.15 8.11 -15.59
N PHE A 297 -19.85 6.82 -15.67
CA PHE A 297 -19.20 6.19 -16.81
C PHE A 297 -20.03 5.01 -17.30
N THR A 298 -20.29 4.97 -18.60
CA THR A 298 -20.91 3.82 -19.28
C THR A 298 -19.85 3.16 -20.18
N PRO A 299 -19.49 1.88 -19.97
CA PRO A 299 -18.54 1.17 -20.81
C PRO A 299 -18.96 1.21 -22.28
N THR A 300 -18.02 1.51 -23.18
CA THR A 300 -18.26 1.49 -24.63
C THR A 300 -18.22 0.08 -25.22
N ILE A 301 -17.72 -0.89 -24.47
CA ILE A 301 -17.67 -2.31 -24.82
C ILE A 301 -18.51 -3.04 -23.78
N PRO A 302 -19.49 -3.87 -24.20
CA PRO A 302 -20.29 -4.68 -23.28
C PRO A 302 -19.42 -5.53 -22.35
N LEU A 303 -19.78 -5.57 -21.07
CA LEU A 303 -19.14 -6.43 -20.09
C LEU A 303 -19.58 -7.89 -20.31
N ALA A 304 -18.62 -8.80 -20.37
CA ALA A 304 -18.88 -10.23 -20.41
C ALA A 304 -19.59 -10.70 -19.12
N PRO A 305 -20.40 -11.78 -19.16
CA PRO A 305 -20.95 -12.38 -17.95
C PRO A 305 -19.84 -12.83 -16.99
N GLY A 306 -20.12 -12.74 -15.69
CA GLY A 306 -19.20 -13.05 -14.61
C GLY A 306 -19.16 -11.98 -13.52
N THR A 307 -18.24 -12.14 -12.59
CA THR A 307 -18.02 -11.21 -11.48
C THR A 307 -16.97 -10.18 -11.87
N TRP A 308 -17.34 -8.90 -11.75
CA TRP A 308 -16.51 -7.74 -11.99
C TRP A 308 -16.24 -6.99 -10.69
N TYR A 309 -15.03 -6.49 -10.56
CA TYR A 309 -14.55 -5.69 -9.45
C TYR A 309 -14.18 -4.32 -9.96
N TRP A 310 -14.53 -3.29 -9.19
CA TRP A 310 -14.27 -1.92 -9.58
C TRP A 310 -13.82 -1.02 -8.45
N ILE A 311 -12.88 -0.14 -8.79
CA ILE A 311 -12.38 0.93 -7.93
C ILE A 311 -12.32 2.22 -8.73
N VAL A 312 -12.34 3.34 -8.02
CA VAL A 312 -12.35 4.68 -8.62
C VAL A 312 -11.38 5.60 -7.90
N ALA A 313 -10.76 6.52 -8.64
CA ALA A 313 -9.95 7.61 -8.11
C ALA A 313 -10.40 8.94 -8.73
N ALA A 314 -10.19 10.04 -7.99
CA ALA A 314 -10.33 11.40 -8.50
C ALA A 314 -8.96 11.95 -8.91
N LYS A 315 -8.97 12.89 -9.85
CA LYS A 315 -7.81 13.72 -10.19
C LYS A 315 -8.18 15.18 -10.13
N ASP A 316 -7.34 15.93 -9.42
CA ASP A 316 -7.25 17.37 -9.50
C ASP A 316 -6.01 17.78 -10.33
N TRP A 317 -4.93 18.17 -9.67
CA TRP A 317 -3.57 18.29 -10.21
C TRP A 317 -2.87 16.93 -10.29
N ALA A 318 -3.19 16.02 -9.38
CA ALA A 318 -2.65 14.66 -9.34
C ALA A 318 -3.76 13.65 -9.07
N TRP A 319 -3.48 12.37 -9.35
CA TRP A 319 -4.39 11.30 -8.94
C TRP A 319 -4.37 11.15 -7.43
N GLY A 320 -5.56 11.17 -6.85
CA GLY A 320 -5.77 10.81 -5.46
C GLY A 320 -5.65 9.32 -5.20
N ALA A 321 -5.97 8.93 -3.96
CA ALA A 321 -6.08 7.53 -3.62
C ALA A 321 -7.23 6.87 -4.38
N TRP A 322 -7.04 5.59 -4.72
CA TRP A 322 -8.14 4.72 -5.12
C TRP A 322 -9.07 4.49 -3.95
N SER A 323 -10.35 4.22 -4.22
CA SER A 323 -11.27 3.70 -3.21
C SER A 323 -10.71 2.43 -2.55
N ASP A 324 -10.69 2.41 -1.22
CA ASP A 324 -9.95 1.43 -0.40
C ASP A 324 -10.29 -0.04 -0.67
N THR A 325 -11.55 -0.33 -1.03
CA THR A 325 -12.04 -1.69 -1.30
C THR A 325 -12.67 -1.77 -2.67
N PRO A 326 -12.33 -2.78 -3.51
CA PRO A 326 -13.08 -3.05 -4.74
C PRO A 326 -14.54 -3.34 -4.43
N TRP A 327 -15.45 -2.70 -5.16
CA TRP A 327 -16.86 -3.08 -5.16
C TRP A 327 -17.09 -4.17 -6.18
N MET A 328 -17.96 -5.11 -5.84
CA MET A 328 -18.32 -6.24 -6.69
C MET A 328 -19.60 -5.92 -7.47
N LEU A 329 -19.63 -6.31 -8.73
CA LEU A 329 -20.77 -6.31 -9.64
C LEU A 329 -20.81 -7.68 -10.30
N ARG A 330 -21.93 -8.40 -10.22
CA ARG A 330 -22.10 -9.66 -10.96
C ARG A 330 -22.97 -9.42 -12.19
N ARG A 331 -22.38 -9.57 -13.38
CA ARG A 331 -23.13 -9.52 -14.63
C ARG A 331 -23.59 -10.94 -14.98
N VAL A 332 -24.90 -11.15 -15.05
CA VAL A 332 -25.53 -12.41 -15.45
C VAL A 332 -26.26 -12.23 -16.78
N LEU A 333 -26.76 -13.31 -17.36
CA LEU A 333 -27.57 -13.24 -18.58
C LEU A 333 -29.04 -12.87 -18.30
N SER A 334 -29.53 -13.04 -17.06
CA SER A 334 -30.87 -12.64 -16.63
C SER A 334 -30.95 -12.51 -15.10
N VAL A 335 -31.52 -11.40 -14.60
CA VAL A 335 -31.66 -11.14 -13.14
C VAL A 335 -32.94 -11.77 -12.56
N SER A 336 -33.83 -12.32 -13.39
CA SER A 336 -35.09 -12.94 -12.91
C SER A 336 -34.86 -14.28 -12.18
N ALA A 337 -33.67 -14.88 -12.28
CA ALA A 337 -33.29 -16.11 -11.61
C ALA A 337 -32.31 -15.84 -10.45
N LEU A 338 -32.82 -15.39 -9.30
CA LEU A 338 -31.99 -15.19 -8.10
C LEU A 338 -31.81 -16.47 -7.25
N GLU A 339 -32.45 -17.56 -7.63
CA GLU A 339 -32.14 -18.96 -7.28
C GLU A 339 -32.63 -19.76 -8.47
N GLY A 340 -31.75 -20.40 -9.23
CA GLY A 340 -32.21 -21.11 -10.41
C GLY A 340 -31.19 -21.08 -11.53
N TYR A 341 -31.18 -22.18 -12.24
CA TYR A 341 -30.46 -22.43 -13.46
C TYR A 341 -30.64 -21.32 -14.51
N ALA A 342 -29.69 -21.22 -15.44
CA ALA A 342 -29.92 -20.67 -16.77
C ALA A 342 -30.04 -21.82 -17.76
N LEU A 343 -31.09 -21.85 -18.58
CA LEU A 343 -31.31 -22.85 -19.63
C LEU A 343 -31.42 -22.16 -20.98
N ALA A 344 -30.66 -22.64 -21.96
CA ALA A 344 -30.78 -22.23 -23.36
C ALA A 344 -30.78 -23.45 -24.27
N VAL A 345 -31.57 -23.38 -25.35
CA VAL A 345 -31.55 -24.36 -26.44
C VAL A 345 -31.15 -23.63 -27.71
N GLY A 346 -30.01 -24.01 -28.29
CA GLY A 346 -29.33 -23.20 -29.28
C GLY A 346 -28.92 -21.85 -28.69
N ALA A 347 -29.36 -20.77 -29.30
CA ALA A 347 -29.16 -19.40 -28.80
C ALA A 347 -30.38 -18.84 -28.04
N THR A 348 -31.46 -19.62 -27.93
CA THR A 348 -32.73 -19.15 -27.36
C THR A 348 -32.80 -19.51 -25.87
N PRO A 349 -32.97 -18.54 -24.96
CA PRO A 349 -33.17 -18.82 -23.54
C PRO A 349 -34.58 -19.39 -23.28
N TRP A 350 -34.67 -20.32 -22.34
CA TRP A 350 -35.92 -20.97 -21.94
C TRP A 350 -36.13 -20.94 -20.44
N ALA A 351 -37.38 -20.76 -20.03
CA ALA A 351 -37.82 -20.98 -18.65
C ALA A 351 -38.55 -22.33 -18.59
N CYS A 352 -37.94 -23.32 -17.93
CA CYS A 352 -38.60 -24.59 -17.64
C CYS A 352 -39.35 -24.56 -16.30
N THR A 353 -40.28 -25.50 -16.13
CA THR A 353 -41.05 -25.75 -14.91
C THR A 353 -40.44 -26.85 -14.05
N ASP A 354 -39.69 -27.74 -14.70
CA ASP A 354 -38.92 -28.81 -14.08
C ASP A 354 -37.58 -28.93 -14.81
N LEU A 355 -36.53 -29.26 -14.07
CA LEU A 355 -35.17 -29.47 -14.56
C LEU A 355 -34.49 -30.55 -13.71
N ILE A 356 -34.11 -31.63 -14.36
CA ILE A 356 -33.36 -32.74 -13.77
C ILE A 356 -32.08 -32.91 -14.58
N ILE A 357 -30.94 -32.92 -13.89
CA ILE A 357 -29.65 -33.23 -14.49
C ILE A 357 -29.12 -34.48 -13.80
N THR A 358 -28.84 -35.50 -14.60
CA THR A 358 -28.26 -36.76 -14.15
C THR A 358 -26.86 -36.87 -14.74
N GLU A 359 -25.85 -36.87 -13.87
CA GLU A 359 -24.47 -37.16 -14.25
C GLU A 359 -24.15 -38.60 -13.87
N SER A 360 -23.61 -39.34 -14.83
CA SER A 360 -23.22 -40.73 -14.62
C SER A 360 -21.78 -40.99 -15.07
N SER A 361 -21.24 -42.15 -14.70
CA SER A 361 -19.90 -42.59 -15.09
C SER A 361 -19.92 -44.08 -15.44
N ASN A 362 -18.82 -44.58 -16.01
CA ASN A 362 -18.58 -46.01 -16.27
C ASN A 362 -19.62 -46.69 -17.18
N GLY A 363 -20.21 -45.92 -18.10
CA GLY A 363 -21.00 -46.44 -19.23
C GLY A 363 -22.50 -46.26 -19.11
N GLU A 364 -22.96 -45.59 -18.07
CA GLU A 364 -24.29 -44.99 -18.02
C GLU A 364 -24.33 -43.67 -18.81
N ILE A 365 -25.51 -43.30 -19.31
CA ILE A 365 -25.70 -42.10 -20.14
C ILE A 365 -26.20 -40.95 -19.26
N SER A 366 -25.42 -39.88 -19.19
CA SER A 366 -25.80 -38.64 -18.51
C SER A 366 -26.90 -37.89 -19.29
N THR A 367 -27.89 -37.33 -18.58
CA THR A 367 -29.06 -36.65 -19.16
C THR A 367 -29.32 -35.26 -18.59
N ILE A 368 -29.95 -34.42 -19.40
CA ILE A 368 -30.57 -33.15 -19.01
C ILE A 368 -32.04 -33.24 -19.42
N GLU A 369 -32.94 -33.31 -18.46
CA GLU A 369 -34.38 -33.39 -18.66
C GLU A 369 -35.04 -32.12 -18.19
N PHE A 370 -35.88 -31.51 -19.03
CA PHE A 370 -36.57 -30.28 -18.65
C PHE A 370 -37.94 -30.19 -19.30
N THR A 371 -38.88 -29.54 -18.61
CA THR A 371 -40.25 -29.34 -19.09
C THR A 371 -40.52 -27.86 -19.33
N VAL A 372 -40.87 -27.47 -20.55
CA VAL A 372 -41.23 -26.09 -20.91
C VAL A 372 -42.71 -25.98 -21.30
N PRO A 373 -43.34 -24.81 -21.11
CA PRO A 373 -44.67 -24.56 -21.65
C PRO A 373 -44.68 -24.70 -23.17
N ASN A 374 -45.68 -25.40 -23.72
CA ASN A 374 -45.79 -25.66 -25.16
C ASN A 374 -46.88 -24.81 -25.84
N HIS A 375 -47.17 -23.63 -25.27
CA HIS A 375 -48.14 -22.70 -25.84
C HIS A 375 -47.59 -22.04 -27.12
N PRO A 376 -48.46 -21.76 -28.12
CA PRO A 376 -48.04 -21.01 -29.30
C PRO A 376 -47.64 -19.59 -28.92
N ASP A 377 -46.54 -19.12 -29.50
CA ASP A 377 -46.08 -17.74 -29.41
C ASP A 377 -46.93 -16.78 -30.29
N ALA A 378 -46.52 -15.52 -30.38
CA ALA A 378 -47.21 -14.51 -31.20
C ALA A 378 -47.21 -14.83 -32.71
N GLU A 379 -46.31 -15.70 -33.18
CA GLU A 379 -46.23 -16.20 -34.55
C GLU A 379 -46.98 -17.53 -34.75
N GLY A 380 -47.56 -18.08 -33.68
CA GLY A 380 -48.25 -19.36 -33.69
C GLY A 380 -47.35 -20.59 -33.58
N LYS A 381 -46.05 -20.43 -33.29
CA LYS A 381 -45.11 -21.54 -33.12
C LYS A 381 -45.07 -21.99 -31.66
N THR A 382 -45.10 -23.30 -31.44
CA THR A 382 -44.99 -23.89 -30.11
C THR A 382 -43.53 -24.20 -29.77
N ALA A 383 -43.24 -24.51 -28.49
CA ALA A 383 -41.91 -24.96 -28.11
C ALA A 383 -41.46 -26.22 -28.87
N HIS A 384 -42.39 -27.10 -29.21
CA HIS A 384 -42.13 -28.29 -30.01
C HIS A 384 -41.60 -27.96 -31.42
N ASP A 385 -42.10 -26.87 -32.02
CA ASP A 385 -41.69 -26.40 -33.34
C ASP A 385 -40.34 -25.68 -33.29
N LEU A 386 -40.04 -25.01 -32.17
CA LEU A 386 -38.85 -24.20 -31.99
C LEU A 386 -37.62 -25.01 -31.54
N ILE A 387 -37.81 -26.14 -30.86
CA ILE A 387 -36.73 -26.99 -30.36
C ILE A 387 -36.53 -28.19 -31.31
N GLY A 388 -35.41 -28.21 -32.02
CA GLY A 388 -35.01 -29.26 -32.95
C GLY A 388 -34.31 -30.44 -32.26
N TYR A 389 -34.34 -31.61 -32.90
CA TYR A 389 -33.50 -32.74 -32.50
C TYR A 389 -32.03 -32.43 -32.80
N GLY A 390 -31.14 -32.75 -31.86
CA GLY A 390 -29.71 -32.46 -31.95
C GLY A 390 -29.31 -31.03 -31.59
N ASP A 391 -30.29 -30.14 -31.33
CA ASP A 391 -30.01 -28.79 -30.84
C ASP A 391 -29.21 -28.86 -29.53
N PRO A 392 -28.18 -28.02 -29.38
CA PRO A 392 -27.40 -27.98 -28.16
C PRO A 392 -28.22 -27.37 -27.03
N VAL A 393 -28.17 -28.00 -25.87
CA VAL A 393 -28.82 -27.55 -24.63
C VAL A 393 -27.73 -27.13 -23.67
N TYR A 394 -27.73 -25.86 -23.29
CA TYR A 394 -26.80 -25.29 -22.33
C TYR A 394 -27.52 -25.05 -21.02
N VAL A 395 -26.99 -25.59 -19.92
CA VAL A 395 -27.50 -25.32 -18.58
C VAL A 395 -26.38 -24.83 -17.68
N SER A 396 -26.57 -23.71 -17.02
CA SER A 396 -25.70 -23.23 -15.94
C SER A 396 -26.45 -23.30 -14.63
N ILE A 397 -25.92 -24.02 -13.63
CA ILE A 397 -26.40 -23.98 -12.24
C ILE A 397 -25.46 -23.10 -11.44
N TYR A 398 -26.05 -22.22 -10.62
CA TYR A 398 -25.32 -21.34 -9.72
C TYR A 398 -25.56 -21.76 -8.27
N ASP A 399 -24.50 -21.84 -7.48
CA ASP A 399 -24.63 -22.08 -6.04
C ASP A 399 -24.80 -20.76 -5.26
N SER A 400 -25.05 -20.88 -3.95
CA SER A 400 -25.23 -19.74 -3.05
C SER A 400 -23.97 -18.88 -2.85
N THR A 401 -22.81 -19.36 -3.28
CA THR A 401 -21.53 -18.63 -3.23
C THR A 401 -21.22 -17.93 -4.55
N GLY A 402 -21.98 -18.24 -5.60
CA GLY A 402 -21.82 -17.69 -6.94
C GLY A 402 -20.92 -18.52 -7.86
N GLU A 403 -20.47 -19.69 -7.43
CA GLU A 403 -19.79 -20.66 -8.28
C GLU A 403 -20.79 -21.19 -9.33
N GLU A 404 -20.28 -21.39 -10.55
CA GLU A 404 -21.07 -21.84 -11.70
C GLU A 404 -20.65 -23.24 -12.10
N ARG A 405 -21.65 -24.10 -12.35
CA ARG A 405 -21.45 -25.39 -13.00
C ARG A 405 -22.23 -25.44 -14.30
N GLN A 406 -21.53 -25.74 -15.39
CA GLN A 406 -22.09 -25.76 -16.74
C GLN A 406 -22.29 -27.19 -17.23
N TYR A 407 -23.39 -27.40 -17.95
CA TYR A 407 -23.76 -28.66 -18.57
C TYR A 407 -24.12 -28.41 -20.03
N LEU A 408 -23.62 -29.28 -20.90
CA LEU A 408 -23.96 -29.34 -22.31
C LEU A 408 -24.67 -30.67 -22.60
N GLY A 409 -25.83 -30.58 -23.24
CA GLY A 409 -26.57 -31.71 -23.78
C GLY A 409 -26.92 -31.49 -25.25
N ARG A 410 -27.40 -32.53 -25.93
CA ARG A 410 -28.08 -32.40 -27.23
C ARG A 410 -29.45 -33.05 -27.17
N VAL A 411 -30.47 -32.36 -27.70
CA VAL A 411 -31.86 -32.84 -27.70
C VAL A 411 -31.95 -34.20 -28.37
N TRP A 412 -32.39 -35.20 -27.62
CA TRP A 412 -32.50 -36.58 -28.06
C TRP A 412 -33.96 -37.01 -28.18
N GLU A 413 -34.77 -36.69 -27.17
CA GLU A 413 -36.18 -37.07 -27.11
C GLU A 413 -37.05 -35.86 -26.77
N LYS A 414 -38.27 -35.85 -27.34
CA LYS A 414 -39.29 -34.85 -27.09
C LYS A 414 -40.63 -35.56 -26.85
N GLN A 415 -41.23 -35.34 -25.70
CA GLN A 415 -42.57 -35.83 -25.36
C GLN A 415 -43.52 -34.64 -25.22
N VAL A 416 -44.55 -34.61 -26.05
CA VAL A 416 -45.52 -33.51 -26.11
C VAL A 416 -46.76 -33.87 -25.31
N ASP A 417 -47.18 -32.95 -24.43
CA ASP A 417 -48.47 -32.93 -23.74
C ASP A 417 -49.28 -31.69 -24.19
N ASP A 418 -50.56 -31.62 -23.83
CA ASP A 418 -51.49 -30.57 -24.26
C ASP A 418 -51.04 -29.15 -23.86
N LEU A 419 -50.27 -29.03 -22.77
CA LEU A 419 -49.80 -27.73 -22.23
C LEU A 419 -48.27 -27.62 -22.15
N ASN A 420 -47.55 -28.75 -22.20
CA ASN A 420 -46.13 -28.82 -21.88
C ASN A 420 -45.36 -29.65 -22.91
N LEU A 421 -44.07 -29.37 -23.03
CA LEU A 421 -43.12 -30.16 -23.78
C LEU A 421 -42.03 -30.62 -22.80
N GLN A 422 -41.93 -31.92 -22.61
CA GLN A 422 -40.79 -32.53 -21.93
C GLN A 422 -39.70 -32.84 -22.95
N VAL A 423 -38.49 -32.38 -22.65
CA VAL A 423 -37.31 -32.56 -23.50
C VAL A 423 -36.26 -33.33 -22.71
N THR A 424 -35.70 -34.36 -23.34
CA THR A 424 -34.54 -35.09 -22.82
C THR A 424 -33.37 -34.85 -23.75
N ALA A 425 -32.32 -34.24 -23.22
CA ALA A 425 -31.04 -34.10 -23.88
C ALA A 425 -30.02 -35.06 -23.27
N THR A 426 -29.13 -35.60 -24.12
CA THR A 426 -28.06 -36.51 -23.70
C THR A 426 -26.71 -35.81 -23.79
N MET A 427 -25.79 -36.15 -22.89
CA MET A 427 -24.42 -35.60 -22.87
C MET A 427 -23.43 -36.46 -23.68
N GLY A 428 -22.14 -36.16 -23.59
CA GLY A 428 -21.07 -36.78 -24.38
C GLY A 428 -21.04 -38.32 -24.37
N ASP A 429 -21.44 -38.95 -23.26
CA ASP A 429 -21.44 -40.41 -23.12
C ASP A 429 -22.32 -41.11 -24.18
N LYS A 430 -23.37 -40.44 -24.67
CA LYS A 430 -24.24 -40.99 -25.72
C LYS A 430 -23.50 -41.18 -27.04
N ILE A 431 -22.50 -40.35 -27.33
CA ILE A 431 -21.69 -40.49 -28.54
C ILE A 431 -20.96 -41.84 -28.50
N LEU A 432 -20.41 -42.23 -27.34
CA LEU A 432 -19.76 -43.53 -27.19
C LEU A 432 -20.73 -44.69 -27.43
N ALA A 433 -21.96 -44.56 -26.97
CA ALA A 433 -22.99 -45.59 -27.14
C ALA A 433 -23.47 -45.71 -28.60
N ASP A 434 -23.44 -44.63 -29.37
CA ASP A 434 -23.98 -44.62 -30.74
C ASP A 434 -22.94 -44.91 -31.82
N ARG A 435 -21.66 -44.66 -31.56
CA ARG A 435 -20.60 -44.76 -32.56
C ARG A 435 -19.96 -46.13 -32.56
N LEU A 436 -19.70 -46.65 -33.76
CA LEU A 436 -18.99 -47.90 -33.98
C LEU A 436 -17.51 -47.63 -34.22
N VAL A 437 -16.65 -48.46 -33.64
CA VAL A 437 -15.20 -48.36 -33.81
C VAL A 437 -14.76 -48.95 -35.15
N SER A 438 -13.90 -48.23 -35.87
CA SER A 438 -13.47 -48.59 -37.23
C SER A 438 -12.35 -49.63 -37.29
N SER A 439 -11.57 -49.78 -36.22
CA SER A 439 -10.34 -50.59 -36.18
C SER A 439 -10.18 -51.40 -34.88
N ASP A 440 -9.36 -52.46 -34.95
CA ASP A 440 -8.88 -53.18 -33.77
C ASP A 440 -7.55 -52.58 -33.31
N TYR A 441 -7.29 -52.62 -31.99
CA TYR A 441 -6.09 -52.08 -31.38
C TYR A 441 -5.36 -53.19 -30.61
N LEU A 442 -4.51 -53.93 -31.32
CA LEU A 442 -3.77 -55.07 -30.77
C LEU A 442 -2.42 -54.63 -30.21
N GLU A 443 -2.00 -55.24 -29.09
CA GLU A 443 -0.73 -54.97 -28.39
C GLU A 443 -0.43 -53.47 -28.21
N THR A 444 -1.48 -52.67 -28.03
CA THR A 444 -1.40 -51.21 -27.94
C THR A 444 -1.61 -50.79 -26.49
N ASP A 445 -1.00 -49.68 -26.11
CA ASP A 445 -1.30 -49.04 -24.83
C ASP A 445 -2.79 -48.63 -24.78
N ILE A 446 -3.50 -49.02 -23.72
CA ILE A 446 -4.95 -48.85 -23.57
C ILE A 446 -5.37 -47.38 -23.70
N GLY A 447 -4.64 -46.45 -23.08
CA GLY A 447 -4.94 -45.02 -23.22
C GLY A 447 -4.75 -44.51 -24.65
N THR A 448 -3.70 -44.99 -25.32
CA THR A 448 -3.44 -44.68 -26.73
C THR A 448 -4.54 -45.24 -27.65
N ALA A 449 -4.99 -46.47 -27.40
CA ALA A 449 -6.08 -47.10 -28.15
C ALA A 449 -7.41 -46.37 -27.96
N LEU A 450 -7.82 -46.13 -26.70
CA LEU A 450 -9.07 -45.44 -26.39
C LEU A 450 -9.07 -44.00 -26.90
N LYS A 451 -7.94 -43.29 -26.79
CA LYS A 451 -7.79 -41.95 -27.38
C LYS A 451 -8.01 -41.95 -28.90
N SER A 452 -7.41 -42.91 -29.60
CA SER A 452 -7.56 -43.04 -31.05
C SER A 452 -9.01 -43.32 -31.46
N ILE A 453 -9.75 -44.13 -30.69
CA ILE A 453 -11.18 -44.38 -30.93
C ILE A 453 -11.98 -43.07 -30.88
N ILE A 454 -11.72 -42.22 -29.87
CA ILE A 454 -12.41 -40.93 -29.75
C ILE A 454 -12.12 -40.03 -30.96
N GLU A 455 -10.83 -39.84 -31.26
CA GLU A 455 -10.37 -38.94 -32.32
C GLU A 455 -10.82 -39.37 -33.72
N THR A 456 -10.97 -40.67 -33.96
CA THR A 456 -11.31 -41.22 -35.28
C THR A 456 -12.82 -41.37 -35.47
N ASP A 457 -13.51 -41.92 -34.46
CA ASP A 457 -14.87 -42.44 -34.63
C ASP A 457 -15.93 -41.66 -33.82
N CYS A 458 -15.53 -40.84 -32.85
CA CYS A 458 -16.45 -40.23 -31.87
C CYS A 458 -16.56 -38.69 -31.95
N ALA A 459 -16.23 -38.06 -33.07
CA ALA A 459 -16.46 -36.62 -33.22
C ALA A 459 -17.96 -36.27 -32.96
N PRO A 460 -18.26 -35.20 -32.20
CA PRO A 460 -17.35 -34.13 -31.72
C PRO A 460 -16.70 -34.36 -30.33
N LEU A 461 -16.83 -35.53 -29.72
CA LEU A 461 -16.23 -35.84 -28.42
C LEU A 461 -14.70 -35.70 -28.49
N LEU A 462 -14.12 -35.00 -27.51
CA LEU A 462 -12.68 -34.73 -27.44
C LEU A 462 -11.98 -35.76 -26.55
N ALA A 463 -10.73 -36.08 -26.88
CA ALA A 463 -9.95 -37.11 -26.21
C ALA A 463 -8.88 -36.56 -25.24
N ASP A 464 -8.98 -35.27 -24.89
CA ASP A 464 -7.95 -34.56 -24.12
C ASP A 464 -7.81 -35.06 -22.67
N GLY A 465 -8.87 -35.67 -22.12
CA GLY A 465 -8.90 -36.25 -20.78
C GLY A 465 -8.36 -37.68 -20.69
N ILE A 466 -7.87 -38.27 -21.79
CA ILE A 466 -7.33 -39.64 -21.82
C ILE A 466 -5.79 -39.59 -21.85
N PRO A 467 -5.10 -40.06 -20.79
CA PRO A 467 -3.64 -40.16 -20.80
C PRO A 467 -3.17 -41.17 -21.84
N ALA A 468 -2.28 -40.74 -22.74
CA ALA A 468 -1.69 -41.59 -23.78
C ALA A 468 -0.18 -41.27 -23.91
N PRO A 469 0.73 -42.18 -23.50
CA PRO A 469 0.45 -43.53 -23.01
C PRO A 469 -0.11 -43.55 -21.58
N PHE A 470 -0.89 -44.59 -21.26
CA PHE A 470 -1.41 -44.86 -19.92
C PHE A 470 -0.49 -45.80 -19.11
N GLY A 471 0.35 -46.59 -19.79
CA GLY A 471 1.27 -47.56 -19.20
C GLY A 471 0.73 -48.99 -19.11
N LEU A 472 -0.39 -49.29 -19.76
CA LEU A 472 -1.03 -50.62 -19.77
C LEU A 472 -1.19 -51.10 -21.21
N THR A 473 -0.47 -52.15 -21.60
CA THR A 473 -0.56 -52.72 -22.96
C THR A 473 -1.46 -53.96 -22.97
N ALA A 474 -2.46 -53.96 -23.84
CA ALA A 474 -3.34 -55.11 -24.04
C ALA A 474 -3.94 -55.14 -25.45
N ASN A 475 -4.67 -56.20 -25.76
CA ASN A 475 -5.44 -56.31 -27.00
C ASN A 475 -6.85 -55.77 -26.78
N LEU A 476 -7.29 -54.87 -27.64
CA LEU A 476 -8.63 -54.31 -27.64
C LEU A 476 -9.28 -54.55 -29.01
N GLU A 477 -9.99 -55.68 -29.12
CA GLU A 477 -10.73 -56.10 -30.32
C GLU A 477 -12.07 -55.35 -30.39
N SER A 478 -12.01 -54.09 -30.83
CA SER A 478 -13.13 -53.15 -30.82
C SER A 478 -13.82 -52.97 -32.17
N LYS A 479 -13.27 -53.49 -33.27
CA LYS A 479 -13.84 -53.22 -34.60
C LYS A 479 -15.31 -53.64 -34.70
N ASN A 480 -16.14 -52.74 -35.21
CA ASN A 480 -17.60 -52.87 -35.31
C ASN A 480 -18.34 -53.03 -33.98
N ARG A 481 -17.67 -52.82 -32.84
CA ARG A 481 -18.32 -52.68 -31.53
C ARG A 481 -18.61 -51.21 -31.27
N GLN A 482 -19.56 -50.94 -30.38
CA GLN A 482 -19.80 -49.58 -29.91
C GLN A 482 -18.56 -49.08 -29.16
N ALA A 483 -18.19 -47.82 -29.33
CA ALA A 483 -17.05 -47.23 -28.63
C ALA A 483 -17.20 -47.39 -27.11
N MET A 484 -18.42 -47.26 -26.58
CA MET A 484 -18.74 -47.50 -25.18
C MET A 484 -18.28 -48.88 -24.68
N GLN A 485 -18.43 -49.93 -25.49
CA GLN A 485 -18.05 -51.28 -25.11
C GLN A 485 -16.52 -51.42 -24.93
N ALA A 486 -15.74 -50.64 -25.66
CA ALA A 486 -14.28 -50.59 -25.49
C ALA A 486 -13.89 -49.97 -24.15
N PHE A 487 -14.57 -48.88 -23.75
CA PHE A 487 -14.38 -48.25 -22.44
C PHE A 487 -14.86 -49.14 -21.28
N GLN A 488 -16.00 -49.81 -21.44
CA GLN A 488 -16.50 -50.78 -20.46
C GLN A 488 -15.58 -52.00 -20.31
N GLU A 489 -14.94 -52.44 -21.39
CA GLU A 489 -13.91 -53.49 -21.32
C GLU A 489 -12.69 -53.02 -20.54
N ALA A 490 -12.26 -51.78 -20.73
CA ALA A 490 -11.18 -51.19 -19.95
C ALA A 490 -11.53 -51.05 -18.46
N PHE A 491 -12.77 -50.66 -18.13
CA PHE A 491 -13.28 -50.62 -16.76
C PHE A 491 -13.32 -52.02 -16.13
N SER A 492 -13.96 -52.99 -16.78
CA SER A 492 -14.13 -54.34 -16.22
C SER A 492 -12.84 -55.14 -16.14
N THR A 493 -11.90 -54.94 -17.06
CA THR A 493 -10.65 -55.73 -17.13
C THR A 493 -9.52 -55.09 -16.31
N PHE A 494 -9.40 -53.75 -16.35
CA PHE A 494 -8.26 -53.04 -15.75
C PHE A 494 -8.66 -52.14 -14.58
N GLY A 495 -9.96 -52.05 -14.24
CA GLY A 495 -10.45 -51.21 -13.15
C GLY A 495 -10.38 -49.71 -13.42
N LEU A 496 -10.30 -49.28 -14.68
CA LEU A 496 -10.17 -47.87 -15.05
C LEU A 496 -11.53 -47.17 -15.07
N LEU A 497 -11.62 -45.99 -14.48
CA LEU A 497 -12.84 -45.18 -14.47
C LEU A 497 -12.88 -44.27 -15.70
N PHE A 498 -14.09 -44.00 -16.19
CA PHE A 498 -14.30 -43.07 -17.30
C PHE A 498 -15.62 -42.30 -17.15
N TRP A 499 -15.61 -41.05 -17.60
CA TRP A 499 -16.77 -40.16 -17.63
C TRP A 499 -16.61 -39.09 -18.72
N SER A 500 -17.71 -38.54 -19.21
CA SER A 500 -17.70 -37.35 -20.06
C SER A 500 -17.92 -36.09 -19.23
N GLU A 501 -17.21 -35.02 -19.56
CA GLU A 501 -17.42 -33.71 -18.94
C GLU A 501 -17.66 -32.63 -20.00
N THR A 502 -18.41 -31.59 -19.63
CA THR A 502 -18.65 -30.43 -20.48
C THR A 502 -17.38 -29.60 -20.66
N HIS A 503 -17.08 -29.19 -21.88
CA HIS A 503 -15.94 -28.36 -22.25
C HIS A 503 -16.38 -27.16 -23.10
N ALA A 504 -15.53 -26.14 -23.23
CA ALA A 504 -15.85 -24.92 -23.95
C ALA A 504 -16.16 -25.13 -25.46
N LEU A 505 -15.74 -26.26 -26.03
CA LEU A 505 -15.96 -26.60 -27.44
C LEU A 505 -17.08 -27.62 -27.65
N ASP A 506 -17.10 -28.68 -26.83
CA ASP A 506 -18.12 -29.75 -26.85
C ASP A 506 -17.96 -30.57 -25.54
N TRP A 507 -17.82 -31.90 -25.59
CA TRP A 507 -17.47 -32.73 -24.43
C TRP A 507 -16.03 -33.25 -24.49
N VAL A 508 -15.44 -33.51 -23.32
CA VAL A 508 -14.16 -34.22 -23.20
C VAL A 508 -14.40 -35.54 -22.49
N GLN A 509 -13.86 -36.63 -23.07
CA GLN A 509 -13.84 -37.93 -22.43
C GLN A 509 -12.62 -38.05 -21.52
N TYR A 510 -12.85 -38.49 -20.28
CA TYR A 510 -11.81 -38.76 -19.30
C TYR A 510 -11.62 -40.24 -19.07
N LEU A 511 -10.37 -40.61 -18.75
CA LEU A 511 -9.97 -41.94 -18.31
C LEU A 511 -9.00 -41.80 -17.14
N ALA A 512 -9.26 -42.48 -16.04
CA ALA A 512 -8.41 -42.39 -14.85
C ALA A 512 -8.22 -43.75 -14.18
N ASP A 513 -7.03 -43.95 -13.61
CA ASP A 513 -6.80 -45.00 -12.63
C ASP A 513 -7.33 -44.49 -11.28
N PRO A 514 -8.26 -45.20 -10.61
CA PRO A 514 -8.80 -44.81 -9.31
C PRO A 514 -7.73 -44.42 -8.29
N THR A 515 -6.56 -45.07 -8.33
CA THR A 515 -5.44 -44.82 -7.41
C THR A 515 -4.77 -43.46 -7.63
N THR A 516 -4.96 -42.85 -8.80
CA THR A 516 -4.39 -41.55 -9.17
C THR A 516 -5.32 -40.37 -8.86
N LEU A 517 -6.59 -40.63 -8.54
CA LEU A 517 -7.55 -39.58 -8.20
C LEU A 517 -7.25 -39.08 -6.78
N THR A 518 -6.75 -37.86 -6.66
CA THR A 518 -6.59 -37.21 -5.34
C THR A 518 -7.96 -36.86 -4.78
N THR A 519 -8.23 -37.25 -3.54
CA THR A 519 -9.52 -37.05 -2.85
C THR A 519 -9.85 -35.57 -2.71
N GLN A 520 -10.51 -34.99 -3.70
CA GLN A 520 -11.23 -33.72 -3.60
C GLN A 520 -12.55 -33.87 -4.36
N GLY A 521 -13.57 -34.37 -3.67
CA GLY A 521 -14.94 -34.46 -4.18
C GLY A 521 -15.66 -35.74 -3.75
N ILE A 522 -16.74 -35.54 -2.98
CA ILE A 522 -17.85 -36.45 -2.60
C ILE A 522 -17.61 -37.97 -2.75
N LEU A 523 -17.59 -38.67 -1.60
CA LEU A 523 -17.76 -40.12 -1.51
C LEU A 523 -19.20 -40.47 -1.95
N VAL A 524 -19.35 -41.19 -3.05
CA VAL A 524 -20.62 -41.87 -3.39
C VAL A 524 -20.51 -43.30 -2.91
N GLU A 525 -21.17 -43.63 -1.79
CA GLU A 525 -21.33 -45.02 -1.36
C GLU A 525 -22.45 -45.67 -2.20
N PHE A 526 -22.11 -46.70 -2.96
CA PHE A 526 -23.11 -47.59 -3.53
C PHE A 526 -23.54 -48.59 -2.44
N PRO A 527 -24.84 -48.73 -2.12
CA PRO A 527 -25.30 -49.89 -1.39
C PRO A 527 -25.09 -51.10 -2.30
N MET A 528 -24.17 -52.00 -1.94
CA MET A 528 -24.18 -53.34 -2.53
C MET A 528 -25.49 -54.00 -2.10
N GLU A 529 -26.40 -54.22 -3.04
CA GLU A 529 -27.49 -55.17 -2.85
C GLU A 529 -26.86 -56.54 -2.57
N GLY A 530 -26.95 -56.96 -1.32
CA GLY A 530 -26.54 -58.28 -0.89
C GLY A 530 -27.35 -59.34 -1.64
N GLU A 531 -26.60 -60.34 -2.11
CA GLU A 531 -27.08 -61.60 -2.69
C GLU A 531 -28.29 -62.18 -1.95
N VAL A 532 -29.22 -62.74 -2.74
CA VAL A 532 -30.22 -63.71 -2.30
C VAL A 532 -29.56 -65.05 -1.99
#